data_AF-A0A0P0V708-F1
#
_entry.id   AF-A0A0P0V708-F1
#
_cell.length_a   1.000
_cell.length_b   1.000
_cell.length_c   1.000
_cell.angle_alpha   90.00
_cell.angle_beta   90.00
_cell.angle_gamma   90.00
#
_symmetry.space_group_name_H-M   'P 1'
#
loop_
_entity.id
_entity.type
_entity.pdbx_description
1 polymer ?
#
loop_
_entity_poly.entity_id
_entity_poly.type
_entity_poly.pdbx_seq_one_letter_code
_entity_poly.pdbx_strand_id
1 'polypeptide(L)'
;MEISTVLGAILAEYAVTLVAMAVGFLVVGYLYEPYWKVRHVPGPVPLPLIGHLHLLAMHGPDVFSVLTRKYGPIFRFHMGRQPLVMVADAELCKEVGVKKFKNFPNRSMPSPITNSPVHQKGLFFTRGIL
;
A
#
# COMPACT_ATOMS: atom_id res chain seq x y z
N MET A 1 50.07 4.23 15.92
CA MET A 1 48.60 4.22 15.99
C MET A 1 48.25 3.55 17.30
N GLU A 2 47.59 4.23 18.23
CA GLU A 2 47.24 3.60 19.49
C GLU A 2 46.15 2.55 19.27
N ILE A 3 46.28 1.39 19.91
CA ILE A 3 45.32 0.29 19.79
C ILE A 3 43.90 0.76 20.18
N SER A 4 43.81 1.71 21.11
CA SER A 4 42.58 2.38 21.53
C SER A 4 41.88 3.11 20.38
N THR A 5 42.61 3.82 19.51
CA THR A 5 42.02 4.56 18.40
C THR A 5 41.50 3.63 17.32
N VAL A 6 42.20 2.51 17.07
CA VAL A 6 41.76 1.49 16.10
C VAL A 6 40.50 0.79 16.60
N LEU A 7 40.46 0.37 17.88
CA LEU A 7 39.28 -0.27 18.47
C LEU A 7 38.06 0.67 18.49
N GLY A 8 38.27 1.95 18.81
CA GLY A 8 37.21 2.96 18.78
C GLY A 8 36.62 3.18 17.38
N ALA A 9 37.46 3.20 16.34
CA ALA A 9 37.00 3.30 14.96
C ALA A 9 36.16 2.09 14.53
N ILE A 10 36.62 0.88 14.85
CA ILE A 10 35.88 -0.36 14.56
C ILE A 10 34.51 -0.37 15.25
N LEU A 11 34.46 0.01 16.54
CA LEU A 11 33.20 0.08 17.27
C LEU A 11 32.23 1.11 16.66
N ALA A 12 32.74 2.26 16.20
CA ALA A 12 31.94 3.27 15.52
C ALA A 12 31.36 2.75 14.20
N GLU A 13 32.13 2.02 13.40
CA GLU A 13 31.64 1.38 12.16
C GLU A 13 30.52 0.36 12.45
N TYR A 14 30.69 -0.48 13.47
CA TYR A 14 29.62 -1.39 13.91
C TYR A 14 28.38 -0.64 14.41
N ALA A 15 28.55 0.46 15.14
CA ALA A 15 27.42 1.28 15.58
C ALA A 15 26.65 1.88 14.39
N VAL A 16 27.36 2.44 13.40
CA VAL A 16 26.74 3.01 12.20
C VAL A 16 25.99 1.95 11.39
N THR A 17 26.58 0.77 11.20
CA THR A 17 25.92 -0.33 10.48
C THR A 17 24.67 -0.83 11.22
N LEU A 18 24.70 -0.96 12.55
CA LEU A 18 23.52 -1.33 13.33
C LEU A 18 22.41 -0.28 13.25
N VAL A 19 22.75 1.01 13.32
CA VAL A 19 21.78 2.09 13.15
C VAL A 19 21.18 2.06 11.75
N ALA A 20 22.00 1.88 10.71
CA ALA A 20 21.51 1.77 9.32
C ALA A 20 20.57 0.57 9.14
N MET A 21 20.88 -0.59 9.73
CA MET A 21 20.00 -1.76 9.72
C MET A 21 18.69 -1.49 10.46
N ALA A 22 18.73 -0.84 11.63
CA ALA A 22 17.54 -0.49 12.40
C ALA A 22 16.64 0.46 11.60
N VAL A 23 17.21 1.50 10.98
CA VAL A 23 16.47 2.43 10.11
C VAL A 23 15.89 1.68 8.90
N GLY A 24 16.66 0.81 8.26
CA GLY A 24 16.19 -0.01 7.16
C GLY A 24 14.98 -0.88 7.55
N PHE A 25 15.04 -1.53 8.71
CA PHE A 25 13.93 -2.34 9.22
C PHE A 25 12.69 -1.49 9.52
N LEU A 26 12.86 -0.30 10.11
CA LEU A 26 11.75 0.63 10.36
C LEU A 26 11.11 1.12 9.07
N VAL A 27 11.91 1.46 8.06
CA VAL A 27 11.43 1.88 6.73
C VAL A 27 10.65 0.76 6.07
N VAL A 28 11.19 -0.47 6.06
CA VAL A 28 10.49 -1.64 5.50
C VAL A 28 9.18 -1.90 6.27
N GLY A 29 9.22 -1.86 7.59
CA GLY A 29 8.02 -2.00 8.44
C GLY A 29 6.94 -0.97 8.10
N TYR A 30 7.32 0.29 7.96
CA TYR A 30 6.41 1.37 7.56
C TYR A 30 5.83 1.19 6.15
N LEU A 31 6.64 0.69 5.21
CA LEU A 31 6.19 0.42 3.84
C LEU A 31 5.25 -0.79 3.76
N TYR A 32 5.42 -1.80 4.61
CA TYR A 32 4.59 -3.02 4.65
C TYR A 32 3.40 -2.97 5.63
N GLU A 33 3.29 -1.94 6.47
CA GLU A 33 2.16 -1.74 7.39
C GLU A 33 0.78 -1.89 6.70
N PRO A 34 0.51 -1.28 5.52
CA PRO A 34 -0.79 -1.43 4.85
C PRO A 34 -0.99 -2.82 4.26
N TYR A 35 0.08 -3.50 3.86
CA TYR A 35 0.02 -4.87 3.34
C TYR A 35 -0.50 -5.84 4.40
N TRP A 36 -0.07 -5.68 5.66
CA TRP A 36 -0.54 -6.52 6.75
C TRP A 36 -2.03 -6.33 7.07
N LYS A 37 -2.58 -5.13 6.87
CA LYS A 37 -4.00 -4.85 7.09
C LYS A 37 -4.91 -5.63 6.13
N VAL A 38 -4.46 -5.89 4.90
CA VAL A 38 -5.22 -6.58 3.85
C VAL A 38 -4.69 -7.98 3.52
N ARG A 39 -3.82 -8.55 4.37
CA ARG A 39 -3.16 -9.83 4.09
C ARG A 39 -4.10 -11.04 3.92
N HIS A 40 -5.30 -10.93 4.49
CA HIS A 40 -6.31 -11.98 4.44
C HIS A 40 -7.01 -12.06 3.08
N VAL A 41 -6.87 -11.03 2.24
CA VAL A 41 -7.42 -11.00 0.87
C VAL A 41 -6.38 -11.61 -0.08
N PRO A 42 -6.77 -12.55 -0.96
CA PRO A 42 -5.85 -13.14 -1.93
C PRO A 42 -5.32 -12.09 -2.91
N GLY A 43 -4.07 -12.23 -3.32
CA GLY A 43 -3.46 -11.37 -4.33
C GLY A 43 -1.94 -11.31 -4.24
N PRO A 44 -1.30 -10.73 -5.27
CA PRO A 44 0.15 -10.68 -5.38
C PRO A 44 0.78 -9.91 -4.21
N VAL A 45 2.02 -10.28 -3.86
CA VAL A 45 2.80 -9.58 -2.85
C VAL A 45 3.30 -8.27 -3.45
N PRO A 46 2.97 -7.11 -2.84
CA PRO A 46 3.40 -5.82 -3.37
C PRO A 46 4.89 -5.60 -3.17
N LEU A 47 5.52 -4.90 -4.13
CA LEU A 47 6.85 -4.35 -3.92
C LEU A 47 6.80 -3.19 -2.92
N PRO A 48 7.83 -3.01 -2.08
CA PRO A 48 7.91 -1.85 -1.20
C PRO A 48 7.90 -0.56 -2.03
N LEU A 49 7.28 0.49 -1.49
CA LEU A 49 7.10 1.82 -2.09
C LEU A 49 6.22 1.87 -3.36
N ILE A 50 6.47 1.02 -4.36
CA ILE A 50 5.82 1.03 -5.68
C ILE A 50 4.51 0.21 -5.69
N GLY A 51 4.41 -0.82 -4.86
CA GLY A 51 3.29 -1.75 -4.90
C GLY A 51 3.25 -2.50 -6.23
N HIS A 52 2.10 -2.46 -6.90
CA HIS A 52 1.85 -3.10 -8.19
C HIS A 52 1.78 -2.12 -9.37
N LEU A 53 2.20 -0.85 -9.16
CA LEU A 53 2.23 0.16 -10.23
C LEU A 53 3.08 -0.28 -11.42
N HIS A 54 4.14 -1.04 -11.20
CA HIS A 54 4.97 -1.61 -12.26
C HIS A 54 4.18 -2.56 -13.18
N LEU A 55 3.28 -3.38 -12.64
CA LEU A 55 2.43 -4.27 -13.44
C LEU A 55 1.45 -3.47 -14.30
N LEU A 56 0.87 -2.40 -13.71
CA LEU A 56 -0.03 -1.49 -14.40
C LEU A 56 0.68 -0.70 -15.50
N ALA A 57 1.93 -0.28 -15.27
CA ALA A 57 2.73 0.44 -16.25
C ALA A 57 3.12 -0.46 -17.44
N MET A 58 3.39 -1.75 -17.20
CA MET A 58 3.80 -2.70 -18.25
C MET A 58 2.62 -3.25 -19.06
N HIS A 59 1.51 -3.59 -18.41
CA HIS A 59 0.39 -4.31 -19.05
C HIS A 59 -0.86 -3.45 -19.20
N GLY A 60 -0.86 -2.23 -18.67
CA GLY A 60 -2.05 -1.39 -18.66
C GLY A 60 -3.20 -1.99 -17.84
N PRO A 61 -4.45 -1.59 -18.12
CA PRO A 61 -5.65 -2.06 -17.43
C PRO A 61 -5.90 -3.57 -17.54
N ASP A 62 -5.35 -4.22 -18.58
CA ASP A 62 -5.54 -5.66 -18.83
C ASP A 62 -4.98 -6.54 -17.73
N VAL A 63 -4.04 -6.00 -16.93
CA VAL A 63 -3.51 -6.67 -15.74
C VAL A 63 -4.63 -7.10 -14.79
N PHE A 64 -5.71 -6.33 -14.67
CA PHE A 64 -6.80 -6.66 -13.76
C PHE A 64 -7.53 -7.91 -14.22
N SER A 65 -7.77 -8.07 -15.52
CA SER A 65 -8.37 -9.27 -16.09
C SER A 65 -7.54 -10.52 -15.81
N VAL A 66 -6.21 -10.41 -15.91
CA VAL A 66 -5.27 -11.51 -15.59
C VAL A 66 -5.31 -11.84 -14.10
N LEU A 67 -5.30 -10.82 -13.24
CA LEU A 67 -5.36 -11.00 -11.78
C LEU A 67 -6.69 -11.60 -11.33
N THR A 68 -7.82 -11.17 -11.92
CA THR A 68 -9.14 -11.76 -11.66
C THR A 68 -9.17 -13.24 -12.00
N ARG A 69 -8.61 -13.65 -13.15
CA ARG A 69 -8.53 -15.08 -13.51
C ARG A 69 -7.65 -15.88 -12.56
N LYS A 70 -6.60 -15.27 -12.02
CA LYS A 70 -5.61 -15.94 -11.16
C LYS A 70 -6.04 -16.04 -9.69
N TYR A 71 -6.62 -14.98 -9.14
CA TYR A 71 -6.95 -14.87 -7.70
C TYR A 71 -8.46 -14.95 -7.42
N GLY A 72 -9.30 -14.90 -8.45
CA GLY A 72 -10.74 -14.93 -8.33
C GLY A 72 -11.39 -13.53 -8.36
N PRO A 73 -12.70 -13.46 -8.08
CA PRO A 73 -13.49 -12.25 -8.24
C PRO A 73 -13.18 -11.16 -7.21
N ILE A 74 -12.56 -11.51 -6.08
CA ILE A 74 -12.12 -10.57 -5.05
C ILE A 74 -10.63 -10.77 -4.84
N PHE A 75 -9.85 -9.73 -5.09
CA PHE A 75 -8.40 -9.79 -4.89
C PHE A 75 -7.84 -8.44 -4.45
N ARG A 76 -6.68 -8.45 -3.79
CA ARG A 76 -5.98 -7.21 -3.42
C ARG A 76 -5.06 -6.73 -4.53
N PHE A 77 -4.96 -5.42 -4.67
CA PHE A 77 -4.02 -4.70 -5.52
C PHE A 77 -3.41 -3.55 -4.72
N HIS A 78 -2.21 -3.08 -5.07
CA HIS A 78 -1.56 -1.99 -4.32
C HIS A 78 -1.10 -0.92 -5.29
N MET A 79 -1.60 0.30 -5.10
CA MET A 79 -1.08 1.48 -5.80
C MET A 79 -0.09 2.19 -4.87
N GLY A 80 1.20 1.93 -5.06
CA GLY A 80 2.21 2.37 -4.10
C GLY A 80 1.96 1.77 -2.72
N ARG A 81 1.84 2.64 -1.72
CA ARG A 81 1.53 2.28 -0.33
C ARG A 81 0.02 2.16 -0.03
N GLN A 82 -0.85 2.40 -1.03
CA GLN A 82 -2.31 2.33 -0.86
C GLN A 82 -2.83 0.93 -1.23
N PRO A 83 -3.31 0.13 -0.24
CA PRO A 83 -3.96 -1.15 -0.53
C PRO A 83 -5.36 -0.92 -1.10
N LEU A 84 -5.70 -1.68 -2.13
CA LEU A 84 -7.00 -1.70 -2.79
C LEU A 84 -7.54 -3.13 -2.76
N VAL A 85 -8.83 -3.28 -2.46
CA VAL A 85 -9.55 -4.54 -2.63
C VAL A 85 -10.40 -4.40 -3.88
N MET A 86 -10.05 -5.16 -4.91
CA MET A 86 -10.75 -5.19 -6.18
C MET A 86 -11.91 -6.17 -6.12
N VAL A 87 -13.04 -5.76 -6.67
CA VAL A 87 -14.21 -6.60 -6.90
C VAL A 87 -14.42 -6.64 -8.42
N ALA A 88 -14.18 -7.80 -9.02
CA ALA A 88 -14.16 -8.01 -10.46
C ALA A 88 -15.26 -8.96 -10.92
N ASP A 89 -16.41 -8.91 -10.24
CA ASP A 89 -17.62 -9.65 -10.58
C ASP A 89 -18.83 -8.71 -10.51
N ALA A 90 -19.73 -8.83 -11.49
CA ALA A 90 -20.84 -7.90 -11.64
C ALA A 90 -21.87 -8.03 -10.50
N GLU A 91 -22.14 -9.24 -10.03
CA GLU A 91 -23.09 -9.48 -8.95
C GLU A 91 -22.54 -8.97 -7.62
N LEU A 92 -21.25 -9.22 -7.35
CA LEU A 92 -20.56 -8.69 -6.18
C LEU A 92 -20.46 -7.16 -6.21
N CYS A 93 -20.19 -6.57 -7.38
CA CYS A 93 -20.22 -5.11 -7.55
C CYS A 93 -21.61 -4.53 -7.22
N LYS A 94 -22.68 -5.20 -7.66
CA LYS A 94 -24.06 -4.80 -7.32
C LYS A 94 -24.33 -4.97 -5.82
N GLU A 95 -23.84 -6.03 -5.21
CA GLU A 95 -24.00 -6.25 -3.78
C GLU A 95 -23.28 -5.18 -2.95
N VAL A 96 -22.01 -4.93 -3.24
CA VAL A 96 -21.19 -3.95 -2.52
C VAL A 96 -21.68 -2.52 -2.78
N GLY A 97 -21.92 -2.18 -4.05
CA GLY A 97 -22.26 -0.82 -4.48
C GLY A 97 -23.71 -0.42 -4.26
N VAL A 98 -24.65 -1.37 -4.19
CA VAL A 98 -26.08 -1.07 -4.01
C VAL A 98 -26.59 -1.57 -2.67
N LYS A 99 -26.50 -2.89 -2.42
CA LYS A 99 -27.10 -3.48 -1.21
C LYS A 99 -26.37 -3.08 0.06
N LYS A 100 -25.03 -3.05 0.02
CA LYS A 100 -24.14 -2.75 1.15
C LYS A 100 -23.56 -1.35 1.11
N PHE A 101 -24.11 -0.45 0.29
CA PHE A 101 -23.58 0.91 0.10
C PHE A 101 -23.34 1.65 1.42
N LYS A 102 -24.25 1.51 2.40
CA LYS A 102 -24.13 2.14 3.73
C LYS A 102 -22.89 1.72 4.52
N ASN A 103 -22.33 0.55 4.24
CA ASN A 103 -21.12 0.06 4.91
C ASN A 103 -19.83 0.70 4.35
N PHE A 104 -19.91 1.37 3.20
CA PHE A 104 -18.79 2.00 2.52
C PHE A 104 -19.02 3.51 2.36
N PRO A 105 -19.11 4.29 3.45
CA PRO A 105 -19.42 5.72 3.39
C PRO A 105 -18.28 6.56 2.79
N ASN A 106 -17.05 6.05 2.84
CA ASN A 106 -15.86 6.79 2.44
C ASN A 106 -15.54 6.61 0.95
N ARG A 107 -15.31 7.73 0.26
CA ARG A 107 -14.79 7.75 -1.12
C ARG A 107 -13.30 7.37 -1.14
N SER A 108 -12.90 6.67 -2.18
CA SER A 108 -11.48 6.43 -2.50
C SER A 108 -10.84 7.75 -2.93
N MET A 109 -9.76 8.11 -2.26
CA MET A 109 -8.90 9.24 -2.61
C MET A 109 -7.51 8.70 -2.92
N PRO A 110 -6.91 9.07 -4.06
CA PRO A 110 -5.49 8.82 -4.28
C PRO A 110 -4.65 9.47 -3.18
N SER A 111 -3.60 8.77 -2.74
CA SER A 111 -2.66 9.27 -1.71
C SER A 111 -2.18 10.72 -1.93
N PRO A 112 -1.89 11.21 -3.15
CA PRO A 112 -1.39 12.57 -3.34
C PRO A 112 -2.40 13.67 -2.97
N ILE A 113 -3.70 13.43 -3.14
CA ILE A 113 -4.75 14.42 -2.90
C ILE A 113 -5.47 14.22 -1.56
N THR A 114 -5.17 13.12 -0.86
CA THR A 114 -5.89 12.74 0.35
C THR A 114 -5.86 13.82 1.43
N ASN A 115 -4.76 14.57 1.56
CA ASN A 115 -4.58 15.62 2.58
C ASN A 115 -4.78 17.04 2.04
N SER A 116 -5.27 17.21 0.80
CA SER A 116 -5.51 18.53 0.23
C SER A 116 -6.85 19.10 0.73
N PRO A 117 -6.86 20.26 1.42
CA PRO A 117 -8.10 20.86 1.92
C PRO A 117 -9.10 21.20 0.79
N VAL A 118 -8.58 21.54 -0.39
CA VAL A 118 -9.38 21.87 -1.58
C VAL A 118 -10.14 20.63 -2.06
N HIS A 119 -9.46 19.49 -2.17
CA HIS A 119 -10.09 18.25 -2.62
C HIS A 119 -11.04 17.68 -1.58
N GLN A 120 -10.70 17.74 -0.29
CA GLN A 120 -11.57 17.25 0.78
C GLN A 120 -12.90 18.00 0.88
N LYS A 121 -12.97 19.26 0.45
CA LYS A 121 -14.22 20.04 0.39
C LYS A 121 -15.01 19.83 -0.90
N GLY A 122 -14.43 19.17 -1.90
CA GLY A 122 -15.09 18.91 -3.18
C GLY A 122 -16.17 17.83 -3.06
N LEU A 123 -17.29 18.01 -3.79
CA LEU A 123 -18.45 17.11 -3.75
C LEU A 123 -18.09 15.63 -3.98
N PHE A 124 -17.11 15.35 -4.83
CA PHE A 124 -16.72 13.98 -5.17
C PHE A 124 -15.86 13.28 -4.11
N PHE A 125 -15.22 14.05 -3.23
CA PHE A 125 -14.22 13.56 -2.29
C PHE A 125 -14.50 13.94 -0.83
N THR A 126 -15.57 14.69 -0.58
CA THR A 126 -16.06 14.96 0.77
C THR A 126 -16.34 13.66 1.50
N ARG A 127 -15.83 13.57 2.73
CA ARG A 127 -16.12 12.47 3.64
C ARG A 127 -17.11 12.98 4.67
N GLY A 128 -18.14 12.19 4.95
CA GLY A 128 -19.10 12.52 6.00
C GLY A 128 -18.35 12.69 7.32
N ILE A 129 -18.57 13.84 7.97
CA ILE A 129 -18.20 14.02 9.38
C ILE A 129 -19.11 13.06 10.14
N LEU A 130 -18.52 11.97 10.63
CA LEU A 130 -19.10 11.09 11.63
C LEU A 130 -18.54 11.52 12.99
#